data_AF-A0AA90KFN5-F1
#
_entry.id   AF-A0AA90KFN5-F1
#
_cell.length_a   1.000
_cell.length_b   1.000
_cell.length_c   1.000
_cell.angle_alpha   90.00
_cell.angle_beta   90.00
_cell.angle_gamma   90.00
#
_symmetry.space_group_name_H-M   'P 1'
#
loop_
_entity.id
_entity.type
_entity.pdbx_description
1 polymer ?
#
loop_
_entity_poly.entity_id
_entity_poly.type
_entity_poly.pdbx_seq_one_letter_code
_entity_poly.pdbx_strand_id
1 'polypeptide(L)'
;MDVGAELRGLPRLELREELEELVVSLFREQLLMEDEEELDQELSYFDLGLTSLRLMELKKRLEARLGVEIDATVLFNQPTVERLLDHLTDTIGAAAPAAG
;
A
#
# COMPACT_ATOMS: atom_id res chain seq x y z
N MET A 1 13.37 6.39 -9.81
CA MET A 1 13.75 6.38 -8.38
C MET A 1 13.05 5.16 -7.82
N ASP A 2 13.82 4.15 -7.43
CA ASP A 2 13.29 2.87 -6.95
C ASP A 2 12.89 3.02 -5.48
N VAL A 3 11.68 3.56 -5.24
CA VAL A 3 11.13 3.79 -3.90
C VAL A 3 11.22 2.53 -3.04
N GLY A 4 10.94 1.37 -3.61
CA GLY A 4 11.05 0.09 -2.92
C GLY A 4 12.44 -0.27 -2.40
N ALA A 5 13.52 0.24 -3.00
CA ALA A 5 14.88 0.02 -2.52
C ALA A 5 15.22 0.92 -1.32
N GLU A 6 14.75 2.17 -1.34
CA GLU A 6 14.92 3.11 -0.23
C GLU A 6 14.13 2.65 1.01
N LEU A 7 12.87 2.25 0.81
CA LEU A 7 11.99 1.76 1.86
C LEU A 7 12.56 0.54 2.62
N ARG A 8 13.25 -0.37 1.92
CA ARG A 8 13.87 -1.57 2.54
C ARG A 8 15.02 -1.23 3.51
N GLY A 9 15.62 -0.05 3.39
CA GLY A 9 16.67 0.42 4.29
C GLY A 9 16.16 1.19 5.51
N LEU A 10 14.87 1.52 5.53
CA LEU A 10 14.26 2.30 6.61
C LEU A 10 13.91 1.42 7.82
N PRO A 11 13.95 1.97 9.05
CA PRO A 11 13.37 1.29 10.20
C PRO A 11 11.87 1.10 10.02
N ARG A 12 11.30 0.06 10.64
CA ARG A 12 9.88 -0.31 10.50
C ARG A 12 8.87 0.83 10.72
N LEU A 13 9.21 1.79 11.58
CA LEU A 13 8.37 2.95 11.85
C LEU A 13 8.31 3.88 10.61
N GLU A 14 9.47 4.34 10.14
CA GLU A 14 9.59 5.18 8.95
C GLU A 14 9.10 4.47 7.68
N LEU A 15 9.36 3.17 7.54
CA LEU A 15 8.83 2.35 6.45
C LEU A 15 7.30 2.42 6.39
N ARG A 16 6.61 2.28 7.53
CA ARG A 16 5.15 2.32 7.57
C ARG A 16 4.62 3.70 7.21
N GLU A 17 5.25 4.77 7.71
CA GLU A 17 4.86 6.16 7.41
C GLU A 17 4.97 6.46 5.91
N GLU A 18 6.10 6.11 5.29
CA GLU A 18 6.31 6.33 3.85
C GLU A 18 5.39 5.46 2.99
N LEU A 19 5.13 4.21 3.41
CA LEU A 19 4.16 3.34 2.74
C LEU A 19 2.74 3.91 2.86
N GLU A 20 2.38 4.42 4.02
CA GLU A 20 1.08 5.02 4.26
C GLU A 20 0.86 6.21 3.33
N GLU A 21 1.81 7.14 3.25
CA GLU A 21 1.71 8.28 2.34
C GLU A 21 1.55 7.82 0.88
N LEU A 22 2.37 6.88 0.42
CA LEU A 22 2.33 6.36 -0.94
C LEU A 22 1.00 5.68 -1.26
N VAL A 23 0.51 4.81 -0.37
CA VAL A 23 -0.74 4.08 -0.57
C VAL A 23 -1.91 5.06 -0.53
N VAL A 24 -2.01 5.92 0.48
CA VAL A 24 -3.08 6.91 0.59
C VAL A 24 -3.12 7.82 -0.64
N SER A 25 -1.97 8.29 -1.11
CA SER A 25 -1.86 9.09 -2.34
C SER A 25 -2.42 8.34 -3.55
N LEU A 26 -2.01 7.08 -3.77
CA LEU A 26 -2.52 6.27 -4.88
C LEU A 26 -4.02 5.99 -4.77
N PHE A 27 -4.55 5.79 -3.56
CA PHE A 27 -5.97 5.58 -3.33
C PHE A 27 -6.78 6.83 -3.65
N ARG A 28 -6.35 8.00 -3.16
CA ARG A 28 -6.97 9.30 -3.48
C ARG A 28 -7.02 9.54 -4.99
N GLU A 29 -5.91 9.27 -5.70
CA GLU A 29 -5.86 9.35 -7.17
C GLU A 29 -6.87 8.40 -7.85
N GLN A 30 -7.04 7.17 -7.36
CA GLN A 30 -7.97 6.21 -7.95
C GLN A 30 -9.44 6.52 -7.65
N LEU A 31 -9.71 7.07 -6.47
CA LEU A 31 -11.03 7.45 -6.00
C LEU A 31 -11.45 8.85 -6.48
N LEU A 32 -10.55 9.61 -7.11
CA LEU A 32 -10.76 10.99 -7.53
C LEU A 32 -11.12 11.91 -6.35
N MET A 33 -10.53 11.63 -5.19
CA MET A 33 -10.74 12.42 -3.98
C MET A 33 -9.98 13.74 -4.05
N GLU A 34 -10.58 14.78 -3.48
CA GLU A 34 -9.94 16.08 -3.29
C GLU A 34 -8.98 16.04 -2.08
N ASP A 35 -7.99 16.93 -2.04
CA ASP A 35 -6.99 16.98 -0.94
C ASP A 35 -7.62 17.24 0.44
N GLU A 36 -8.81 17.85 0.47
CA GLU A 36 -9.59 18.11 1.69
C GLU A 36 -10.36 16.87 2.18
N GLU A 37 -10.48 15.81 1.36
CA GLU A 37 -11.17 14.58 1.75
C GLU A 37 -10.27 13.63 2.55
N GLU A 38 -10.80 13.17 3.68
CA GLU A 38 -10.16 12.16 4.51
C GLU A 38 -10.45 10.76 3.95
N LEU A 39 -9.39 10.00 3.68
CA LEU A 39 -9.50 8.61 3.30
C LEU A 39 -9.63 7.78 4.58
N ASP A 40 -10.79 7.16 4.77
CA ASP A 40 -11.03 6.27 5.90
C ASP A 40 -10.32 4.93 5.66
N GLN A 41 -9.24 4.69 6.41
CA GLN A 41 -8.37 3.52 6.20
C GLN A 41 -8.95 2.22 6.75
N GLU A 42 -9.93 2.32 7.66
CA GLU A 42 -10.66 1.20 8.24
C GLU A 42 -11.82 0.75 7.33
N LEU A 43 -12.33 1.65 6.48
CA LEU A 43 -13.34 1.31 5.49
C LEU A 43 -12.78 0.43 4.38
N SER A 44 -13.67 -0.44 3.90
CA SER A 44 -13.38 -1.25 2.73
C SER A 44 -13.29 -0.33 1.51
N TYR A 45 -12.23 -0.45 0.74
CA TYR A 45 -12.06 0.40 -0.43
C TYR A 45 -13.13 0.16 -1.49
N PHE A 46 -13.83 -0.98 -1.47
CA PHE A 46 -15.01 -1.19 -2.31
C PHE A 46 -16.19 -0.30 -1.88
N ASP A 47 -16.33 -0.04 -0.58
CA ASP A 47 -17.31 0.89 -0.03
C ASP A 47 -16.93 2.35 -0.30
N LEU A 48 -15.63 2.64 -0.38
CA LEU A 48 -15.11 3.94 -0.84
C LEU A 48 -15.33 4.18 -2.35
N GLY A 49 -15.76 3.16 -3.10
CA GLY A 49 -16.03 3.27 -4.55
C GLY A 49 -14.92 2.74 -5.46
N LEU A 50 -13.89 2.10 -4.90
CA LEU A 50 -12.87 1.41 -5.68
C LEU A 50 -13.47 0.16 -6.34
N THR A 51 -13.07 -0.11 -7.57
CA THR A 51 -13.53 -1.31 -8.31
C THR A 51 -12.43 -2.36 -8.37
N SER A 52 -12.78 -3.63 -8.62
CA SER A 52 -11.79 -4.70 -8.75
C SER A 52 -10.74 -4.42 -9.85
N LEU A 53 -11.13 -3.75 -10.94
CA LEU A 53 -10.20 -3.35 -12.00
C LEU A 53 -9.20 -2.29 -11.51
N ARG A 54 -9.70 -1.25 -10.82
CA ARG A 54 -8.87 -0.20 -10.20
C ARG A 54 -7.92 -0.79 -9.16
N LEU A 55 -8.41 -1.73 -8.36
CA LEU A 55 -7.61 -2.45 -7.37
C LEU A 55 -6.47 -3.24 -8.02
N MET A 56 -6.73 -3.98 -9.09
CA MET A 56 -5.69 -4.74 -9.80
C MET A 56 -4.65 -3.81 -10.44
N GLU A 57 -5.07 -2.65 -10.94
CA GLU A 57 -4.16 -1.62 -11.47
C GLU A 57 -3.30 -1.00 -10.36
N LEU A 58 -3.92 -0.65 -9.22
CA LEU A 58 -3.23 -0.12 -8.04
C LEU A 58 -2.21 -1.13 -7.49
N LYS A 59 -2.59 -2.41 -7.40
CA LYS A 59 -1.69 -3.52 -7.07
C LYS A 59 -0.46 -3.52 -7.98
N LYS A 60 -0.66 -3.57 -9.30
CA LYS A 60 0.46 -3.58 -10.27
C LYS A 60 1.39 -2.38 -10.12
N ARG A 61 0.84 -1.20 -9.86
CA ARG A 61 1.62 0.02 -9.64
C ARG A 61 2.44 -0.05 -8.35
N LEU A 62 1.85 -0.54 -7.26
CA LEU A 62 2.56 -0.77 -6.01
C LEU A 62 3.69 -1.79 -6.21
N GLU A 63 3.41 -2.93 -6.83
CA GLU A 63 4.42 -3.96 -7.13
C GLU A 63 5.58 -3.40 -7.97
N ALA A 64 5.27 -2.59 -8.99
CA ALA A 64 6.28 -1.95 -9.84
C ALA A 64 7.12 -0.90 -9.10
N ARG A 65 6.53 -0.13 -8.17
CA ARG A 65 7.25 0.90 -7.39
C ARG A 65 8.05 0.32 -6.23
N LEU A 66 7.50 -0.69 -5.57
CA LEU A 66 8.06 -1.31 -4.37
C LEU A 66 9.01 -2.48 -4.70
N GLY A 67 8.86 -3.07 -5.90
CA GLY A 67 9.63 -4.25 -6.30
C GLY A 67 9.29 -5.49 -5.48
N VAL A 68 8.06 -5.58 -4.96
CA VAL A 68 7.54 -6.74 -4.22
C VAL A 68 6.33 -7.31 -4.94
N GLU A 69 5.98 -8.55 -4.61
CA GLU A 69 4.73 -9.18 -5.05
C GLU A 69 3.68 -9.05 -3.93
N ILE A 70 2.49 -8.60 -4.28
CA ILE A 70 1.35 -8.46 -3.36
C ILE A 70 0.41 -9.62 -3.63
N ASP A 71 0.01 -10.35 -2.60
CA ASP A 71 -0.98 -11.42 -2.74
C ASP A 71 -2.37 -10.81 -2.97
N ALA A 72 -3.02 -11.19 -4.07
CA ALA A 72 -4.38 -10.76 -4.36
C ALA A 72 -5.37 -11.23 -3.26
N THR A 73 -5.09 -12.35 -2.61
CA THR A 73 -5.89 -12.88 -1.50
C THR A 73 -5.98 -11.88 -0.35
N VAL A 74 -4.89 -11.19 -0.02
CA VAL A 74 -4.90 -10.16 1.05
C VAL A 74 -5.81 -9.01 0.67
N LEU A 75 -5.72 -8.57 -0.59
CA LEU A 75 -6.58 -7.51 -1.11
C LEU A 75 -8.05 -7.91 -0.98
N PHE A 76 -8.45 -9.10 -1.44
CA PHE A 76 -9.85 -9.50 -1.41
C PHE A 76 -10.38 -9.96 -0.04
N ASN A 77 -9.52 -10.47 0.85
CA ASN A 77 -9.93 -10.99 2.15
C ASN A 77 -10.25 -9.89 3.15
N GLN A 78 -9.40 -8.86 3.22
CA GLN A 78 -9.60 -7.70 4.07
C GLN A 78 -9.32 -6.44 3.25
N PRO A 79 -10.34 -5.95 2.52
CA PRO A 79 -10.16 -4.91 1.52
C PRO A 79 -10.06 -3.51 2.14
N THR A 80 -9.22 -3.34 3.17
CA THR A 80 -8.99 -2.07 3.84
C THR A 80 -7.57 -1.58 3.60
N VAL A 81 -7.38 -0.25 3.66
CA VAL A 81 -6.08 0.37 3.44
C VAL A 81 -5.11 -0.01 4.55
N GLU A 82 -5.58 -0.04 5.80
CA GLU A 82 -4.75 -0.47 6.95
C GLU A 82 -4.17 -1.88 6.75
N ARG A 83 -4.98 -2.84 6.29
CA ARG A 83 -4.53 -4.23 6.13
C ARG A 83 -3.57 -4.39 4.97
N LEU A 84 -3.74 -3.61 3.91
CA LEU A 84 -2.76 -3.51 2.83
C LEU A 84 -1.43 -2.96 3.36
N LEU A 85 -1.46 -1.91 4.18
CA LEU A 85 -0.27 -1.29 4.76
C LEU A 85 0.49 -2.24 5.70
N ASP A 86 -0.23 -2.94 6.58
CA ASP A 86 0.38 -3.98 7.43
C ASP A 86 1.09 -5.04 6.59
N HIS A 87 0.42 -5.55 5.55
CA HIS A 87 0.99 -6.58 4.68
C HIS A 87 2.22 -6.07 3.92
N LEU A 88 2.19 -4.85 3.38
CA LEU A 88 3.34 -4.24 2.71
C LEU A 88 4.50 -4.00 3.67
N THR A 89 4.22 -3.51 4.88
CA THR A 89 5.22 -3.26 5.91
C THR A 89 5.91 -4.55 6.33
N ASP A 90 5.16 -5.65 6.48
CA ASP A 90 5.73 -6.96 6.80
C ASP A 90 6.52 -7.53 5.62
N THR A 91 6.00 -7.44 4.40
CA THR A 91 6.66 -7.96 3.19
C THR A 91 7.99 -7.25 2.92
N ILE A 92 7.99 -5.91 3.02
CA ILE A 92 9.20 -5.09 2.80
C ILE A 92 10.15 -5.21 3.98
N GLY A 93 9.62 -5.19 5.21
CA GLY A 93 10.42 -5.34 6.43
C GLY A 93 11.07 -6.73 6.58
N ALA A 94 10.43 -7.79 6.07
CA ALA A 94 11.00 -9.13 6.00
C ALA A 94 12.02 -9.28 4.86
N ALA A 95 11.90 -8.48 3.80
CA ALA A 95 12.87 -8.43 2.71
C ALA A 95 14.14 -7.62 3.06
N ALA A 96 14.10 -6.81 4.12
CA ALA A 96 15.31 -6.23 4.70
C ALA A 96 16.20 -7.38 5.21
N PRO A 97 17.50 -7.42 4.88
CA PRO A 97 18.37 -8.47 5.38
C PRO A 97 18.30 -8.41 6.89
N ALA A 98 17.86 -9.51 7.51
CA ALA A 98 18.00 -9.70 8.94
C ALA A 98 19.47 -9.45 9.28
N ALA A 99 19.76 -8.26 9.80
CA ALA A 99 21.07 -7.91 10.31
C ALA A 99 21.28 -8.81 11.54
N GLY A 100 21.96 -9.92 11.31
CA GLY A 100 22.53 -10.78 12.34
C GLY A 100 23.80 -10.17 12.93
#